data_AF-A0A653XSP2-F1
#
_entry.id   AF-A0A653XSP2-F1
#
_cell.length_a   1.000
_cell.length_b   1.000
_cell.length_c   1.000
_cell.angle_alpha   90.00
_cell.angle_beta   90.00
_cell.angle_gamma   90.00
#
_symmetry.space_group_name_H-M   'P 1'
#
loop_
_entity.id
_entity.type
_entity.pdbx_description
1 polymer ?
#
loop_
_entity_poly.entity_id
_entity_poly.type
_entity_poly.pdbx_seq_one_letter_code
_entity_poly.pdbx_strand_id
1 'polypeptide(L)'
;MIHSVRYKAVLDTNVIFPLVIRDLLFWFAHYDLYTPKWSSNIFDELKSVMVRKGVEEHVAETRAQKANMAFPDALVKIIKA
;
A
#
# COMPACT_ATOMS: atom_id res chain seq x y z
N MET A 1 6.67 20.59 11.94
CA MET A 1 5.50 19.72 11.66
C MET A 1 4.51 20.50 10.81
N ILE A 2 4.63 20.39 9.49
CA ILE A 2 3.64 20.91 8.54
C ILE A 2 2.80 19.71 8.13
N HIS A 3 1.78 19.40 8.94
CA HIS A 3 0.78 18.40 8.58
C HIS A 3 -0.11 18.99 7.50
N SER A 4 0.25 18.77 6.24
CA SER A 4 -0.71 18.39 5.19
C SER A 4 0.06 18.28 3.89
N VAL A 5 0.40 17.05 3.51
CA VAL A 5 0.74 16.81 2.12
C VAL A 5 -0.55 16.94 1.31
N ARG A 6 -0.68 18.05 0.60
CA ARG A 6 -1.85 18.43 -0.22
C ARG A 6 -2.36 17.30 -1.12
N TYR A 7 -1.48 16.39 -1.49
CA TYR A 7 -1.75 15.34 -2.46
C TYR A 7 -1.97 13.99 -1.76
N LYS A 8 -3.14 13.39 -2.03
CA LYS A 8 -3.44 12.00 -1.69
C LYS A 8 -3.37 11.18 -2.96
N ALA A 9 -2.68 10.05 -2.93
CA ALA A 9 -2.62 9.14 -4.06
C ALA A 9 -3.09 7.75 -3.62
N VAL A 10 -4.00 7.17 -4.41
CA VAL A 10 -4.37 5.76 -4.22
C VAL A 10 -3.32 4.90 -4.93
N LEU A 11 -2.66 4.02 -4.21
CA LEU A 11 -1.68 3.10 -4.77
C LEU A 11 -2.37 1.76 -5.06
N ASP A 12 -2.42 1.40 -6.33
CA ASP A 12 -3.04 0.16 -6.79
C ASP A 12 -2.09 -1.04 -6.70
N THR A 13 -2.65 -2.24 -6.81
CA THR A 13 -1.91 -3.51 -6.73
C THR A 13 -0.74 -3.56 -7.71
N ASN A 14 -0.94 -3.08 -8.94
CA ASN A 14 0.08 -3.05 -9.99
C ASN A 14 1.28 -2.15 -9.64
N VAL A 15 1.10 -1.17 -8.76
CA VAL A 15 2.13 -0.24 -8.29
C VAL A 15 2.80 -0.77 -7.03
N ILE A 16 2.05 -1.43 -6.14
CA ILE A 16 2.56 -1.99 -4.88
C ILE A 16 3.31 -3.31 -5.10
N PHE A 17 2.94 -4.10 -6.12
CA PHE A 17 3.52 -5.42 -6.36
C PHE A 17 5.01 -5.37 -6.73
N PRO A 18 5.48 -4.55 -7.69
CA PRO A 18 6.90 -4.47 -8.02
C PRO A 18 7.67 -3.76 -6.89
N LEU A 19 8.64 -4.48 -6.29
CA LEU A 19 9.36 -4.01 -5.10
C LEU A 19 10.02 -2.64 -5.31
N VAL A 20 10.66 -2.43 -6.47
CA VAL A 20 11.41 -1.19 -6.76
C VAL A 20 10.49 0.03 -6.79
N ILE A 21 9.36 -0.07 -7.50
CA ILE A 21 8.40 1.05 -7.63
C ILE A 21 7.74 1.31 -6.29
N ARG A 22 7.30 0.24 -5.60
CA ARG A 22 6.72 0.34 -4.26
C ARG A 22 7.65 1.07 -3.30
N ASP A 23 8.90 0.65 -3.21
CA ASP A 23 9.85 1.19 -2.23
C ASP A 23 10.17 2.65 -2.52
N LEU A 24 10.33 3.04 -3.79
CA LEU A 24 10.50 4.43 -4.19
C LEU A 24 9.30 5.30 -3.79
N LEU A 25 8.09 4.83 -4.09
CA LEU A 25 6.86 5.56 -3.77
C LEU A 25 6.60 5.61 -2.25
N PHE A 26 6.98 4.58 -1.51
CA PHE A 26 6.94 4.57 -0.05
C PHE A 26 7.96 5.53 0.54
N TRP A 27 9.16 5.66 -0.03
CA TRP A 27 10.09 6.70 0.39
C TRP A 27 9.54 8.10 0.16
N PHE A 28 8.96 8.37 -1.01
CA PHE A 28 8.32 9.66 -1.25
C PHE A 28 7.19 9.95 -0.25
N ALA A 29 6.37 8.94 0.06
CA ALA A 29 5.35 9.05 1.10
C ALA A 29 5.95 9.28 2.50
N HIS A 30 7.05 8.60 2.83
CA HIS A 30 7.76 8.72 4.11
C HIS A 30 8.38 10.11 4.31
N TYR A 31 8.86 10.74 3.23
CA TYR A 31 9.38 12.11 3.24
C TYR A 31 8.29 13.17 3.04
N ASP A 32 7.02 12.82 3.28
CA ASP A 32 5.88 13.73 3.18
C ASP A 32 5.79 14.45 1.81
N LEU A 33 6.03 13.75 0.68
CA LEU A 33 5.76 14.28 -0.66
C LEU A 33 4.30 14.07 -1.10
N TYR A 34 3.66 13.01 -0.59
CA TYR A 34 2.21 12.78 -0.70
C TYR A 34 1.73 11.83 0.40
N THR A 35 0.41 11.73 0.61
CA THR A 35 -0.19 10.72 1.49
C THR A 35 -0.68 9.52 0.68
N PRO A 36 -0.11 8.33 0.85
CA PRO A 36 -0.60 7.14 0.17
C PRO A 36 -1.92 6.69 0.81
N LYS A 37 -2.81 6.14 -0.03
CA LYS A 37 -4.08 5.55 0.37
C LYS A 37 -4.29 4.22 -0.35
N TRP A 38 -4.96 3.28 0.28
CA TRP A 38 -5.37 2.00 -0.31
C TRP A 38 -6.59 1.44 0.41
N SER A 39 -7.33 0.56 -0.25
CA SER A 39 -8.44 -0.18 0.33
C SER A 39 -8.00 -1.60 0.72
N SER A 40 -8.83 -2.30 1.50
CA SER A 40 -8.63 -3.73 1.78
C SER A 40 -8.57 -4.55 0.50
N ASN A 41 -9.41 -4.22 -0.48
CA ASN A 41 -9.51 -4.94 -1.75
C ASN A 41 -8.19 -4.92 -2.55
N ILE A 42 -7.46 -3.81 -2.50
CA ILE A 42 -6.13 -3.70 -3.16
C ILE A 42 -5.14 -4.68 -2.52
N PHE A 43 -5.16 -4.82 -1.19
CA PHE A 43 -4.31 -5.81 -0.53
C PHE A 43 -4.75 -7.25 -0.75
N ASP A 44 -6.05 -7.50 -0.86
CA ASP A 44 -6.55 -8.84 -1.20
C ASP A 44 -6.11 -9.25 -2.62
N GLU A 45 -6.17 -8.32 -3.57
CA GLU A 45 -5.64 -8.54 -4.92
C GLU A 45 -4.11 -8.72 -4.91
N LEU A 46 -3.37 -7.87 -4.18
CA LEU A 46 -1.93 -8.03 -4.00
C LEU A 46 -1.57 -9.43 -3.51
N LYS A 47 -2.25 -9.91 -2.46
CA LYS A 47 -2.06 -11.27 -1.93
C LYS A 47 -2.33 -12.32 -3.00
N SER A 48 -3.43 -12.20 -3.75
CA SER A 48 -3.76 -13.11 -4.85
C SER A 48 -2.68 -13.14 -5.93
N VAL A 49 -2.18 -11.98 -6.35
CA VAL A 49 -1.11 -11.86 -7.36
C VAL A 49 0.19 -12.50 -6.85
N MET A 50 0.55 -12.26 -5.60
CA MET A 50 1.74 -12.82 -4.98
C MET A 50 1.69 -14.36 -4.90
N VAL A 51 0.56 -14.91 -4.46
CA VAL A 51 0.36 -16.37 -4.40
C VAL A 51 0.40 -16.99 -5.80
N ARG A 52 -0.24 -16.37 -6.81
CA ARG A 52 -0.15 -16.81 -8.22
C ARG A 52 1.27 -16.78 -8.78
N LYS A 53 2.15 -15.95 -8.22
CA LYS A 53 3.57 -15.85 -8.58
C LYS A 53 4.47 -16.76 -7.72
N GLY A 54 3.89 -17.64 -6.91
CA GLY A 54 4.62 -18.63 -6.12
C GLY A 54 5.12 -18.13 -4.76
N VAL A 55 4.64 -16.97 -4.29
CA VAL A 55 4.96 -16.50 -2.94
C VAL A 55 4.03 -17.17 -1.93
N GLU A 56 4.58 -17.66 -0.83
CA GLU A 56 3.77 -18.23 0.24
C GLU A 56 2.79 -17.21 0.84
N GLU A 57 1.59 -17.67 1.18
CA GLU A 57 0.51 -16.83 1.68
C GLU A 57 0.91 -16.06 2.96
N HIS A 58 1.62 -16.73 3.89
CA HIS A 58 2.15 -16.10 5.10
C HIS A 58 3.09 -14.92 4.76
N VAL A 59 3.92 -15.05 3.73
CA VAL A 59 4.87 -14.02 3.31
C VAL A 59 4.12 -12.85 2.66
N ALA A 60 3.09 -13.14 1.87
CA ALA A 60 2.23 -12.13 1.26
C ALA A 60 1.49 -11.31 2.33
N GLU A 61 0.91 -11.98 3.32
CA GLU A 61 0.23 -11.35 4.46
C GLU A 61 1.20 -10.49 5.28
N THR A 62 2.39 -11.02 5.60
CA THR A 62 3.44 -10.27 6.32
C THR A 62 3.85 -8.99 5.58
N ARG A 63 3.94 -9.03 4.25
CA ARG A 63 4.30 -7.85 3.43
C ARG A 63 3.19 -6.80 3.42
N ALA A 64 1.93 -7.22 3.30
CA ALA A 64 0.78 -6.32 3.40
C ALA A 64 0.73 -5.65 4.78
N GLN A 65 0.94 -6.40 5.85
CA GLN A 65 0.98 -5.87 7.21
C GLN A 65 2.10 -4.86 7.41
N LYS A 66 3.30 -5.09 6.87
CA LYS A 66 4.42 -4.12 6.94
C LYS A 66 4.06 -2.78 6.31
N ALA A 67 3.37 -2.77 5.18
CA ALA A 67 2.91 -1.53 4.56
C ALA A 67 1.89 -0.80 5.44
N ASN A 68 0.93 -1.51 6.04
CA ASN A 68 -0.04 -0.90 6.97
C ASN A 68 0.61 -0.38 8.25
N MET A 69 1.64 -1.06 8.78
CA MET A 69 2.40 -0.58 9.93
C MET A 69 3.22 0.67 9.60
N ALA A 70 3.80 0.74 8.40
CA ALA A 70 4.56 1.90 7.96
C ALA A 70 3.67 3.13 7.70
N PHE A 71 2.41 2.92 7.28
CA PHE A 71 1.46 3.99 6.98
C PHE A 71 0.09 3.72 7.62
N PRO A 72 -0.07 3.95 8.94
CA PRO A 72 -1.29 3.59 9.68
C PRO A 72 -2.56 4.25 9.15
N ASP A 73 -2.44 5.47 8.62
CA ASP A 73 -3.58 6.23 8.09
C ASP A 73 -3.93 5.89 6.64
N ALA A 74 -3.19 5.01 5.98
CA ALA A 74 -3.34 4.78 4.55
C ALA A 74 -4.55 3.90 4.20
N LEU A 75 -4.99 3.02 5.11
CA LEU A 75 -6.14 2.15 4.89
C LEU A 75 -7.45 2.94 4.93
N VAL A 76 -8.20 2.89 3.82
CA VAL A 76 -9.50 3.55 3.69
C VAL A 76 -10.61 2.49 3.63
N LYS A 77 -11.63 2.64 4.48
CA LYS A 77 -12.86 1.84 4.40
C LYS A 77 -13.75 2.36 3.27
N ILE A 78 -14.10 1.48 2.35
CA ILE A 78 -15.09 1.79 1.31
C ILE A 78 -16.47 1.73 1.96
N ILE A 79 -17.16 2.87 2.05
CA ILE A 79 -18.58 2.92 2.43
C ILE A 79 -19.37 2.84 1.13
N LYS A 80 -20.18 1.79 0.96
CA LYS A 80 -21.14 1.75 -0.14
C LYS A 80 -22.27 2.74 0.20
N ALA A 81 -22.42 3.76 -0.63
CA ALA A 81 -23.55 4.69 -0.57
C ALA A 81 -24.84 4.00 -1.04
#